data_AF-A0AAP6D024-F1
#
_entry.id   AF-A0AAP6D024-F1
#
_cell.length_a   1.000
_cell.length_b   1.000
_cell.length_c   1.000
_cell.angle_alpha   90.00
_cell.angle_beta   90.00
_cell.angle_gamma   90.00
#
_symmetry.space_group_name_H-M   'P 1'
#
loop_
_entity.id
_entity.type
_entity.pdbx_description
1 polymer ?
#
loop_
_entity_poly.entity_id
_entity_poly.type
_entity_poly.pdbx_seq_one_letter_code
_entity_poly.pdbx_strand_id
1 'polypeptide(L)'
;MDVKERTQRRFSIGNQLMLAVLTLSLIFTLVISAISLYRDFQEELSHLDTDLKQVESSYLSSFSASLWVEDRELLLTQALGAMRLPSVDYLRIATKDEVIIELGTEITQDVVERRWPMQFSVGEKTFELAELTVQSDLSAVYQDLWQQFFFLLTTEAIKILLLMVGVLWVAFRLLVNPLQLLSGAVSDFSGGNAPSTVTLPKRWCFDEVSLLAQKYNRSVQKVREHQAELEAERDKAEVANR
;
A
#
# COMPACT_ATOMS: atom_id res chain seq x y z
N MET A 1 -14.60 -29.28 -44.05
CA MET A 1 -13.32 -28.56 -43.89
C MET A 1 -13.61 -27.27 -43.15
N ASP A 2 -13.34 -27.30 -41.85
CA ASP A 2 -13.44 -26.18 -40.92
C ASP A 2 -12.46 -25.05 -41.28
N VAL A 3 -12.96 -23.83 -41.36
CA VAL A 3 -12.14 -22.63 -41.11
C VAL A 3 -12.73 -21.93 -39.90
N LYS A 4 -12.23 -22.34 -38.74
CA LYS A 4 -12.55 -21.76 -37.44
C LYS A 4 -11.91 -20.37 -37.38
N GLU A 5 -12.69 -19.33 -37.68
CA GLU A 5 -12.26 -17.94 -37.51
C GLU A 5 -11.85 -17.72 -36.05
N ARG A 6 -10.54 -17.49 -35.86
CA ARG A 6 -10.00 -17.10 -34.56
C ARG A 6 -10.45 -15.67 -34.27
N THR A 7 -11.47 -15.53 -33.42
CA THR A 7 -11.88 -14.26 -32.83
C THR A 7 -10.72 -13.65 -32.03
N GLN A 8 -9.91 -12.82 -32.69
CA GLN A 8 -8.92 -11.97 -32.02
C GLN A 8 -9.65 -10.92 -31.20
N ARG A 9 -9.63 -11.06 -29.87
CA ARG A 9 -10.08 -10.03 -28.92
C ARG A 9 -9.15 -8.81 -29.06
N ARG A 10 -9.52 -7.85 -29.90
CA ARG A 10 -8.81 -6.56 -30.01
C ARG A 10 -9.19 -5.71 -28.79
N PHE A 11 -8.29 -5.60 -27.82
CA PHE A 11 -8.43 -4.62 -26.74
C PHE A 11 -8.36 -3.21 -27.35
N SER A 12 -9.41 -2.40 -27.12
CA SER A 12 -9.41 -0.98 -27.51
C SER A 12 -8.26 -0.25 -26.83
N ILE A 13 -7.60 0.67 -27.52
CA ILE A 13 -6.46 1.46 -27.04
C ILE A 13 -6.79 2.13 -25.69
N GLY A 14 -8.04 2.53 -25.46
CA GLY A 14 -8.51 3.07 -24.18
C GLY A 14 -8.45 2.06 -23.01
N ASN A 15 -8.78 0.79 -23.24
CA ASN A 15 -8.63 -0.26 -22.21
C ASN A 15 -7.16 -0.57 -21.95
N GLN A 16 -6.31 -0.47 -22.97
CA GLN A 16 -4.87 -0.68 -22.82
C GLN A 16 -4.21 0.44 -22.01
N LEU A 17 -4.59 1.70 -22.27
CA LEU A 17 -4.14 2.85 -21.48
C LEU A 17 -4.65 2.80 -20.04
N MET A 18 -5.92 2.44 -19.85
CA MET A 18 -6.52 2.34 -18.52
C MET A 18 -5.88 1.21 -17.70
N LEU A 19 -5.65 0.04 -18.32
CA LEU A 19 -4.91 -1.06 -17.70
C LEU A 19 -3.47 -0.63 -17.38
N ALA A 20 -2.80 0.07 -18.30
CA ALA A 20 -1.43 0.54 -18.10
C ALA A 20 -1.32 1.50 -16.91
N VAL A 21 -2.22 2.50 -16.81
CA VAL A 21 -2.24 3.44 -15.67
C VAL A 21 -2.53 2.70 -14.36
N LEU A 22 -3.47 1.76 -14.38
CA LEU A 22 -3.82 0.94 -13.20
C LEU A 22 -2.62 0.10 -12.73
N THR A 23 -1.96 -0.59 -13.66
CA THR A 23 -0.77 -1.39 -13.35
C THR A 23 0.39 -0.52 -12.85
N LEU A 24 0.58 0.65 -13.45
CA LEU A 24 1.63 1.58 -13.06
C LEU A 24 1.37 2.14 -11.66
N SER A 25 0.14 2.55 -11.35
CA SER A 25 -0.24 3.01 -10.02
C SER A 25 -0.06 1.92 -8.96
N LEU A 26 -0.44 0.68 -9.27
CA LEU A 26 -0.26 -0.45 -8.35
C LEU A 26 1.22 -0.70 -8.04
N ILE A 27 2.07 -0.70 -9.07
CA ILE A 27 3.53 -0.86 -8.91
C ILE A 27 4.09 0.29 -8.08
N PHE A 28 3.69 1.52 -8.37
CA PHE A 28 4.20 2.70 -7.68
C PHE A 28 3.83 2.68 -6.19
N THR A 29 2.58 2.33 -5.89
CA THR A 29 2.12 2.15 -4.51
C THR A 29 2.92 1.08 -3.79
N LEU A 30 3.10 -0.11 -4.39
CA LEU A 30 3.91 -1.19 -3.77
C LEU A 30 5.35 -0.76 -3.47
N VAL A 31 5.98 -0.04 -4.39
CA VAL A 31 7.36 0.46 -4.21
C VAL A 31 7.42 1.46 -3.07
N ILE A 32 6.49 2.42 -3.00
CA ILE A 32 6.44 3.40 -1.91
C ILE A 32 6.25 2.69 -0.56
N SER A 33 5.29 1.78 -0.46
CA SER A 33 4.99 1.09 0.80
C SER A 33 6.16 0.22 1.27
N ALA A 34 6.88 -0.42 0.34
CA ALA A 34 8.09 -1.18 0.67
C ALA A 34 9.21 -0.26 1.20
N ILE A 35 9.40 0.93 0.60
CA ILE A 35 10.38 1.91 1.07
C ILE A 35 10.01 2.44 2.46
N SER A 36 8.73 2.76 2.69
CA SER A 36 8.24 3.22 3.99
C SER A 36 8.50 2.18 5.08
N LEU A 37 8.12 0.92 4.86
CA LEU A 37 8.32 -0.16 5.83
C LEU A 37 9.81 -0.37 6.16
N TYR A 38 10.68 -0.27 5.14
CA TYR A 38 12.12 -0.38 5.36
C TYR A 38 12.67 0.79 6.18
N ARG A 39 12.15 2.01 5.98
CA ARG A 39 12.52 3.17 6.80
C ARG A 39 12.10 2.98 8.25
N ASP A 40 10.86 2.58 8.48
CA ASP A 40 10.31 2.40 9.82
C ASP A 40 11.13 1.36 10.61
N PHE A 41 11.49 0.24 9.96
CA PHE A 41 12.38 -0.77 10.55
C PHE A 41 13.76 -0.23 10.95
N GLN A 42 14.37 0.61 10.09
CA GLN A 42 15.68 1.19 10.40
C GLN A 42 15.61 2.23 11.53
N GLU A 43 14.52 2.98 11.61
CA GLU A 43 14.28 3.95 12.67
C GLU A 43 14.12 3.24 14.02
N GLU A 44 13.31 2.18 14.08
CA GLU A 44 13.12 1.32 15.26
C GLU A 44 14.45 0.75 15.79
N LEU A 45 15.31 0.22 14.90
CA LEU A 45 16.64 -0.26 15.29
C LEU A 45 17.56 0.84 15.83
N SER A 46 17.45 2.06 15.28
CA SER A 46 18.27 3.19 15.73
C SER A 46 17.89 3.67 17.13
N HIS A 47 16.61 3.56 17.50
CA HIS A 47 16.13 3.85 18.85
C HIS A 47 16.70 2.85 19.86
N LEU A 48 16.70 1.55 19.53
CA LEU A 48 17.26 0.50 20.39
C LEU A 48 18.75 0.74 20.70
N ASP A 49 19.57 1.11 19.72
CA ASP A 49 20.99 1.43 19.93
C ASP A 49 21.18 2.70 20.77
N THR A 50 20.30 3.70 20.58
CA THR A 50 20.35 4.97 21.33
C THR A 50 20.02 4.74 22.81
N ASP A 51 18.99 3.95 23.11
CA ASP A 51 18.59 3.63 24.48
C ASP A 51 19.67 2.84 25.22
N LEU A 52 20.27 1.84 24.57
CA LEU A 52 21.36 1.05 25.16
C LEU A 52 22.62 1.90 25.42
N LYS A 53 22.94 2.84 24.52
CA LYS A 53 24.02 3.83 24.75
C LYS A 53 23.71 4.78 25.89
N GLN A 54 22.43 5.10 26.11
CA GLN A 54 22.02 5.93 27.24
C GLN A 54 22.20 5.20 28.57
N VAL A 55 21.95 3.89 28.63
CA VAL A 55 22.28 3.05 29.79
C VAL A 55 23.78 3.11 30.10
N GLU A 56 24.62 2.91 29.08
CA GLU A 56 26.08 2.97 29.22
C GLU A 56 26.56 4.35 29.70
N SER A 57 26.13 5.42 29.04
CA SER A 57 26.66 6.77 29.30
C SER A 57 26.08 7.45 30.55
N SER A 58 24.81 7.18 30.90
CA SER A 58 24.10 7.91 31.97
C SER A 58 23.96 7.10 33.26
N TYR A 59 23.84 5.77 33.17
CA TYR A 59 23.56 4.93 34.34
C TYR A 59 24.79 4.17 34.84
N LEU A 60 25.70 3.73 33.96
CA LEU A 60 26.87 2.95 34.35
C LEU A 60 27.76 3.66 35.38
N SER A 61 28.06 4.94 35.17
CA SER A 61 28.85 5.74 36.12
C SER A 61 28.12 5.93 37.45
N SER A 62 26.79 6.10 37.40
CA SER A 62 25.95 6.26 38.58
C SER A 62 25.90 4.97 39.42
N PHE A 63 25.72 3.82 38.77
CA PHE A 63 25.76 2.51 39.39
C PHE A 63 27.13 2.21 40.01
N SER A 64 28.20 2.53 39.28
CA SER A 64 29.57 2.29 39.75
C SER A 64 29.89 3.11 41.00
N ALA A 65 29.41 4.36 41.07
CA ALA A 65 29.55 5.22 42.24
C ALA A 65 28.73 4.72 43.44
N SER A 66 27.46 4.36 43.23
CA SER A 66 26.60 3.81 44.31
C SER A 66 27.16 2.49 44.85
N LEU A 67 27.71 1.64 43.98
CA LEU A 67 28.32 0.39 44.37
C LEU A 67 29.65 0.59 45.12
N TRP A 68 30.46 1.58 44.73
CA TRP A 68 31.71 1.93 45.44
C TRP A 68 31.49 2.41 46.87
N VAL A 69 30.41 3.16 47.11
CA VAL A 69 30.03 3.64 48.45
C VAL A 69 29.15 2.62 49.19
N GLU A 70 28.91 1.45 48.58
CA GLU A 70 28.11 0.34 49.12
C GLU A 70 26.65 0.72 49.44
N ASP A 71 26.11 1.73 48.75
CA ASP A 71 24.72 2.19 48.91
C ASP A 71 23.78 1.39 48.01
N ARG A 72 23.28 0.28 48.56
CA ARG A 72 22.40 -0.66 47.85
C ARG A 72 20.99 -0.10 47.61
N GLU A 73 20.49 0.79 48.48
CA GLU A 73 19.17 1.41 48.30
C GLU A 73 19.19 2.40 47.13
N LEU A 74 20.25 3.21 47.04
CA LEU A 74 20.45 4.12 45.92
C LEU A 74 20.67 3.36 44.61
N LEU A 75 21.50 2.30 44.63
CA LEU A 75 21.74 1.45 43.46
C LEU A 75 20.44 0.83 42.94
N LEU A 76 19.60 0.30 43.82
CA LEU A 76 18.29 -0.27 43.46
C LEU A 76 17.36 0.79 42.88
N THR A 77 17.32 1.99 43.45
CA THR A 77 16.48 3.08 42.94
C THR A 77 16.91 3.52 41.55
N GLN A 78 18.22 3.62 41.31
CA GLN A 78 18.78 3.95 40.00
C GLN A 78 18.50 2.83 38.98
N ALA A 79 18.67 1.57 39.38
CA ALA A 79 18.40 0.42 38.53
C ALA A 79 16.91 0.31 38.15
N LEU A 80 15.99 0.57 39.08
CA LEU A 80 14.56 0.71 38.79
C LEU A 80 14.28 1.87 37.83
N GLY A 81 15.06 2.96 37.90
CA GLY A 81 14.99 4.06 36.95
C GLY A 81 15.43 3.66 35.54
N ALA A 82 16.50 2.86 35.42
CA ALA A 82 16.97 2.33 34.13
C ALA A 82 15.99 1.32 33.52
N MET A 83 15.34 0.48 34.34
CA MET A 83 14.26 -0.43 33.92
C MET A 83 13.02 0.26 33.35
N ARG A 84 12.91 1.60 33.44
CA ARG A 84 11.82 2.36 32.79
C ARG A 84 12.12 2.70 31.33
N LEU A 85 13.34 2.46 30.87
CA LEU A 85 13.68 2.65 29.47
C LEU A 85 12.97 1.57 28.63
N PRO A 86 12.35 1.93 27.49
CA PRO A 86 11.56 0.99 26.69
C PRO A 86 12.37 -0.23 26.22
N SER A 87 13.68 -0.05 26.03
CA SER A 87 14.59 -1.08 25.53
C SER A 87 15.30 -1.89 26.65
N VAL A 88 14.82 -1.84 27.90
CA VAL A 88 15.44 -2.53 29.05
C VAL A 88 14.42 -3.42 29.74
N ASP A 89 14.46 -4.71 29.40
CA ASP A 89 13.49 -5.71 29.91
C ASP A 89 14.05 -6.55 31.06
N TYR A 90 15.37 -6.69 31.12
CA TYR A 90 16.07 -7.34 32.22
C TYR A 90 17.40 -6.66 32.51
N LEU A 91 17.71 -6.51 33.80
CA LEU A 91 18.91 -5.87 34.30
C LEU A 91 19.48 -6.69 35.46
N ARG A 92 20.76 -7.02 35.36
CA ARG A 92 21.49 -7.75 36.39
C ARG A 92 22.82 -7.07 36.67
N ILE A 93 23.10 -6.86 37.96
CA ILE A 93 24.39 -6.40 38.47
C ILE A 93 24.95 -7.51 39.34
N ALA A 94 26.06 -8.10 38.91
CA ALA A 94 26.67 -9.22 39.61
C ALA A 94 28.20 -9.12 39.61
N THR A 95 28.81 -9.58 40.68
CA THR A 95 30.24 -9.88 40.74
C THR A 95 30.46 -11.35 40.34
N LYS A 96 31.71 -11.80 40.20
CA LYS A 96 32.04 -13.20 39.85
C LYS A 96 31.42 -14.23 40.82
N ASP A 97 31.20 -13.84 42.08
CA ASP A 97 30.81 -14.75 43.15
C ASP A 97 29.39 -14.50 43.69
N GLU A 98 28.77 -13.34 43.40
CA GLU A 98 27.49 -12.94 44.00
C GLU A 98 26.65 -12.05 43.05
N VAL A 99 25.34 -12.27 43.02
CA VAL A 99 24.37 -11.39 42.35
C VAL A 99 23.92 -10.31 43.34
N ILE A 100 24.15 -9.04 42.99
CA ILE A 100 23.88 -7.89 43.87
C ILE A 100 22.46 -7.38 43.63
N ILE A 101 22.09 -7.19 42.36
CA ILE A 101 20.75 -6.76 41.94
C ILE A 101 20.35 -7.57 40.72
N GLU A 102 19.09 -8.00 40.71
CA GLU A 102 18.45 -8.62 39.56
C GLU A 102 17.03 -8.07 39.44
N LEU A 103 16.70 -7.52 38.29
CA LEU A 103 15.42 -6.89 37.98
C LEU A 103 14.90 -7.41 36.64
N GLY A 104 13.61 -7.71 36.58
CA GLY A 104 12.96 -8.29 35.40
C GLY A 104 13.04 -9.82 35.38
N THR A 105 12.78 -10.40 34.21
CA THR A 105 12.86 -11.84 33.96
C THR A 105 13.92 -12.12 32.92
N GLU A 106 14.84 -13.03 33.21
CA GLU A 106 15.90 -13.41 32.26
C GLU A 106 15.29 -13.96 30.95
N ILE A 107 15.76 -13.44 29.83
CA ILE A 107 15.25 -13.78 28.50
C ILE A 107 16.23 -14.74 27.85
N THR A 108 15.73 -15.89 27.39
CA THR A 108 16.55 -16.99 26.86
C THR A 108 16.56 -17.08 25.33
N GLN A 109 15.64 -16.39 24.64
CA GLN A 109 15.49 -16.44 23.18
C GLN A 109 15.24 -15.04 22.64
N ASP A 110 15.70 -14.78 21.41
CA ASP A 110 15.53 -13.50 20.71
C ASP A 110 15.86 -12.29 21.59
N VAL A 111 17.06 -12.32 22.18
CA VAL A 111 17.54 -11.30 23.12
C VAL A 111 18.75 -10.57 22.56
N VAL A 112 18.77 -9.25 22.75
CA VAL A 112 20.00 -8.46 22.61
C VAL A 112 20.56 -8.26 23.99
N GLU A 113 21.66 -8.96 24.28
CA GLU A 113 22.37 -8.83 25.54
C GLU A 113 23.59 -7.91 25.39
N ARG A 114 23.72 -6.96 26.31
CA ARG A 114 24.90 -6.10 26.44
C ARG A 114 25.44 -6.21 27.85
N ARG A 115 26.78 -6.32 27.93
CA ARG A 115 27.50 -6.40 29.20
C ARG A 115 28.53 -5.30 29.27
N TRP A 116 28.59 -4.63 30.40
CA TRP A 116 29.59 -3.61 30.67
C TRP A 116 30.25 -3.85 32.04
N PRO A 117 31.59 -3.82 32.11
CA PRO A 117 32.27 -3.87 33.39
C PRO A 117 32.03 -2.56 34.15
N MET A 118 31.58 -2.68 35.39
CA MET A 118 31.46 -1.55 36.30
C MET A 118 32.81 -1.31 36.97
N GLN A 119 33.42 -0.18 36.62
CA GLN A 119 34.76 0.18 37.08
C GLN A 119 34.75 1.54 37.74
N PHE A 120 35.58 1.71 38.78
CA PHE A 120 35.76 3.00 39.46
C PHE A 120 37.25 3.35 39.55
N SER A 121 37.60 4.57 39.14
CA SER A 121 38.99 5.05 39.14
C SER A 121 39.26 5.97 40.32
N VAL A 122 40.28 5.66 41.11
CA VAL A 122 40.77 6.50 42.21
C VAL A 122 42.24 6.82 41.95
N GLY A 123 42.52 8.06 41.53
CA GLY A 123 43.85 8.45 41.07
C GLY A 123 44.22 7.74 39.76
N GLU A 124 45.33 7.01 39.74
CA GLU A 124 45.77 6.21 38.58
C GLU A 124 45.32 4.74 38.62
N LYS A 125 44.63 4.31 39.69
CA LYS A 125 44.19 2.92 39.84
C LYS A 125 42.71 2.77 39.48
N THR A 126 42.39 1.78 38.66
CA THR A 126 41.02 1.39 38.31
C THR A 126 40.67 0.08 39.02
N PHE A 127 39.52 0.07 39.68
CA PHE A 127 38.98 -1.09 40.38
C PHE A 127 37.76 -1.63 39.62
N GLU A 128 37.73 -2.93 39.36
CA GLU A 128 36.53 -3.62 38.87
C GLU A 128 35.63 -3.98 40.05
N LEU A 129 34.37 -3.58 39.98
CA LEU A 129 33.41 -3.76 41.07
C LEU A 129 32.43 -4.90 40.75
N ALA A 130 31.81 -4.84 39.57
CA ALA A 130 30.80 -5.79 39.11
C ALA A 130 30.68 -5.76 37.58
N GLU A 131 29.82 -6.61 37.03
CA GLU A 131 29.39 -6.58 35.63
C GLU A 131 27.90 -6.23 35.58
N LEU A 132 27.57 -5.24 34.76
CA LEU A 132 26.19 -4.89 34.42
C LEU A 132 25.81 -5.66 33.16
N THR A 133 24.82 -6.53 33.27
CA THR A 133 24.18 -7.22 32.15
C THR A 133 22.81 -6.62 31.93
N VAL A 134 22.55 -6.16 30.70
CA VAL A 134 21.23 -5.68 30.27
C VAL A 134 20.78 -6.52 29.09
N GLN A 135 19.53 -6.96 29.16
CA GLN A 135 18.88 -7.70 28.10
C GLN A 135 17.65 -6.92 27.63
N SER A 136 17.47 -6.89 26.31
CA SER A 136 16.28 -6.37 25.64
C SER A 136 15.59 -7.49 24.87
N ASP A 137 14.27 -7.59 25.05
CA ASP A 137 13.42 -8.56 24.38
C ASP A 137 13.11 -8.10 22.94
N LEU A 138 13.64 -8.80 21.94
CA LEU A 138 13.30 -8.53 20.55
C LEU A 138 11.87 -8.98 20.21
N SER A 139 11.24 -9.81 21.04
CA SER A 139 9.87 -10.28 20.82
C SER A 139 8.88 -9.12 20.79
N ALA A 140 9.06 -8.13 21.67
CA ALA A 140 8.25 -6.91 21.69
C ALA A 140 8.43 -6.11 20.38
N VAL A 141 9.67 -5.97 19.91
CA VAL A 141 9.99 -5.33 18.63
C VAL A 141 9.31 -6.07 17.46
N TYR A 142 9.36 -7.40 17.45
CA TYR A 142 8.67 -8.20 16.43
C TYR A 142 7.15 -8.03 16.49
N GLN A 143 6.57 -7.93 17.68
CA GLN A 143 5.13 -7.76 17.85
C GLN A 143 4.65 -6.40 17.31
N ASP A 144 5.40 -5.33 17.58
CA ASP A 144 5.12 -4.01 17.02
C ASP A 144 5.28 -3.98 15.50
N LEU A 145 6.31 -4.64 14.98
CA LEU A 145 6.50 -4.84 13.53
C LEU A 145 5.31 -5.59 12.90
N TRP A 146 4.79 -6.63 13.56
CA TRP A 146 3.60 -7.33 13.08
C TRP A 146 2.37 -6.42 13.04
N GLN A 147 2.17 -5.62 14.08
CA GLN A 147 1.03 -4.69 14.13
C GLN A 147 1.14 -3.62 13.04
N GLN A 148 2.32 -3.03 12.85
CA GLN A 148 2.60 -2.10 11.75
C GLN A 148 2.39 -2.78 10.38
N PHE A 149 2.86 -4.02 10.21
CA PHE A 149 2.67 -4.78 8.97
C PHE A 149 1.19 -5.01 8.66
N PHE A 150 0.37 -5.45 9.63
CA PHE A 150 -1.07 -5.64 9.42
C PHE A 150 -1.77 -4.31 9.11
N PHE A 151 -1.39 -3.23 9.78
CA PHE A 151 -1.93 -1.90 9.51
C PHE A 151 -1.59 -1.43 8.09
N LEU A 152 -0.33 -1.60 7.67
CA LEU A 152 0.14 -1.29 6.33
C LEU A 152 -0.60 -2.13 5.29
N LEU A 153 -0.68 -3.45 5.49
CA LEU A 153 -1.35 -4.38 4.59
C LEU A 153 -2.83 -4.03 4.44
N THR A 154 -3.53 -3.71 5.53
CA THR A 154 -4.94 -3.33 5.50
C THR A 154 -5.14 -2.01 4.75
N THR A 155 -4.28 -1.02 5.00
CA THR A 155 -4.32 0.28 4.33
C THR A 155 -4.07 0.13 2.83
N GLU A 156 -3.09 -0.69 2.44
CA GLU A 156 -2.79 -0.97 1.04
C GLU A 156 -3.91 -1.76 0.36
N ALA A 157 -4.49 -2.75 1.03
CA ALA A 157 -5.63 -3.49 0.51
C ALA A 157 -6.83 -2.55 0.25
N ILE A 158 -7.12 -1.62 1.16
CA ILE A 158 -8.20 -0.63 1.00
C ILE A 158 -7.93 0.30 -0.20
N LYS A 159 -6.70 0.80 -0.35
CA LYS A 159 -6.32 1.65 -1.50
C LYS A 159 -6.49 0.92 -2.83
N ILE A 160 -6.01 -0.32 -2.92
CA ILE A 160 -6.13 -1.15 -4.13
C ILE A 160 -7.60 -1.41 -4.45
N LEU A 161 -8.41 -1.73 -3.44
CA LEU A 161 -9.84 -1.95 -3.60
C LEU A 161 -10.56 -0.69 -4.10
N LEU A 162 -10.28 0.48 -3.50
CA LEU A 162 -10.82 1.76 -3.95
C LEU A 162 -10.43 2.08 -5.39
N LEU A 163 -9.16 1.85 -5.74
CA LEU A 163 -8.66 2.08 -7.09
C LEU A 163 -9.35 1.15 -8.10
N MET A 164 -9.51 -0.12 -7.77
CA MET A 164 -10.22 -1.09 -8.60
C MET A 164 -11.68 -0.68 -8.83
N VAL A 165 -12.40 -0.31 -7.76
CA VAL A 165 -13.79 0.17 -7.85
C VAL A 165 -13.88 1.45 -8.68
N GLY A 166 -12.98 2.40 -8.46
CA GLY A 166 -12.92 3.65 -9.22
C GLY A 166 -12.71 3.42 -10.71
N VAL A 167 -11.77 2.54 -11.07
CA VAL A 167 -11.52 2.12 -12.46
C VAL A 167 -12.77 1.46 -13.04
N LEU A 168 -13.35 0.48 -12.35
CA LEU A 168 -14.54 -0.21 -12.86
C LEU A 168 -15.69 0.78 -13.10
N TRP A 169 -15.89 1.72 -12.19
CA TRP A 169 -16.91 2.76 -12.30
C TRP A 169 -16.67 3.68 -13.51
N VAL A 170 -15.43 4.13 -13.72
CA VAL A 170 -15.03 4.92 -14.89
C VAL A 170 -15.25 4.13 -16.18
N ALA A 171 -14.83 2.86 -16.23
CA ALA A 171 -15.00 2.01 -17.40
C ALA A 171 -16.49 1.78 -17.72
N PHE A 172 -17.31 1.52 -16.70
CA PHE A 172 -18.74 1.33 -16.87
C PHE A 172 -19.42 2.58 -17.43
N ARG A 173 -19.06 3.77 -16.90
CA ARG A 173 -19.62 5.05 -17.33
C ARG A 173 -19.16 5.47 -18.73
N LEU A 174 -17.88 5.30 -19.07
CA LEU A 174 -17.32 5.80 -20.34
C LEU A 174 -17.47 4.81 -21.50
N LEU A 175 -17.45 3.50 -21.23
CA LEU A 175 -17.43 2.47 -22.27
C LEU A 175 -18.71 1.65 -22.31
N VAL A 176 -19.12 1.06 -21.18
CA VAL A 176 -20.22 0.07 -21.16
C VAL A 176 -21.56 0.71 -21.47
N ASN A 177 -21.94 1.78 -20.77
CA ASN A 177 -23.23 2.45 -20.98
C ASN A 177 -23.42 2.95 -22.44
N PRO A 178 -22.45 3.66 -23.04
CA PRO A 178 -22.57 4.10 -24.44
C PRO A 178 -22.65 2.97 -25.46
N LEU A 179 -21.92 1.86 -25.22
CA LEU A 179 -21.96 0.70 -26.11
C LEU A 179 -23.31 -0.02 -26.04
N GLN A 180 -23.92 -0.10 -24.86
CA GLN A 180 -25.28 -0.65 -24.72
C GLN A 180 -26.31 0.20 -25.48
N LEU A 181 -26.21 1.53 -25.41
CA LEU A 181 -27.07 2.45 -26.18
C LEU A 181 -26.88 2.29 -27.69
N LEU A 182 -25.63 2.19 -28.15
CA LEU A 182 -25.32 1.93 -29.56
C LEU A 182 -25.86 0.57 -30.02
N SER A 183 -25.67 -0.49 -29.22
CA SER A 183 -26.19 -1.82 -29.53
C SER A 183 -27.71 -1.84 -29.62
N GLY A 184 -28.40 -1.16 -28.70
CA GLY A 184 -29.86 -1.05 -28.71
C GLY A 184 -30.39 -0.38 -29.97
N ALA A 185 -29.79 0.76 -30.36
CA ALA A 185 -30.24 1.50 -31.54
C ALA A 185 -29.99 0.76 -32.87
N VAL A 186 -28.94 -0.06 -32.95
CA VAL A 186 -28.67 -0.90 -34.12
C VAL A 186 -29.70 -2.02 -34.26
N SER A 187 -30.22 -2.54 -33.15
CA SER A 187 -31.25 -3.59 -33.14
C SER A 187 -32.68 -3.04 -33.26
N ASP A 188 -32.86 -1.72 -33.13
CA ASP A 188 -34.18 -1.09 -33.14
C ASP A 188 -34.57 -0.52 -34.51
N PHE A 189 -35.41 -1.30 -35.20
CA PHE A 189 -36.05 -0.96 -36.48
C PHE A 189 -37.52 -0.52 -36.31
N SER A 190 -37.95 -0.17 -35.09
CA SER A 190 -39.37 0.06 -34.78
C SER A 190 -40.02 1.25 -35.53
N GLY A 191 -39.21 2.10 -36.18
CA GLY A 191 -39.66 3.27 -36.95
C GLY A 191 -39.82 3.07 -38.46
N GLY A 192 -39.65 1.85 -39.00
CA GLY A 192 -39.80 1.55 -40.44
C GLY A 192 -38.64 0.75 -41.04
N ASN A 193 -38.36 0.92 -42.33
CA ASN A 193 -37.33 0.16 -43.08
C ASN A 193 -35.88 0.68 -42.87
N ALA A 194 -35.65 1.60 -41.94
CA ALA A 194 -34.34 2.16 -41.62
C ALA A 194 -34.07 2.13 -40.10
N PRO A 195 -32.81 1.92 -39.67
CA PRO A 195 -32.44 1.91 -38.26
C PRO A 195 -32.69 3.26 -37.56
N SER A 196 -32.75 3.23 -36.23
CA SER A 196 -32.89 4.40 -35.37
C SER A 196 -31.57 5.17 -35.20
N THR A 197 -31.59 6.50 -35.19
CA THR A 197 -30.38 7.31 -34.92
C THR A 197 -30.01 7.29 -33.44
N VAL A 198 -28.71 7.29 -33.13
CA VAL A 198 -28.18 7.24 -31.77
C VAL A 198 -27.86 8.65 -31.27
N THR A 199 -28.43 9.05 -30.14
CA THR A 199 -28.00 10.25 -29.41
C THR A 199 -27.23 9.86 -28.16
N LEU A 200 -25.93 10.10 -28.13
CA LEU A 200 -25.10 9.90 -26.95
C LEU A 200 -25.33 11.01 -25.91
N PRO A 201 -25.25 10.71 -24.59
CA PRO A 201 -25.27 11.74 -23.54
C PRO A 201 -24.06 12.68 -23.67
N LYS A 202 -24.17 13.91 -23.13
CA LYS A 202 -23.12 14.95 -23.21
C LYS A 202 -21.81 14.44 -22.59
N ARG A 203 -20.78 14.28 -23.42
CA ARG A 203 -19.43 13.83 -23.02
C ARG A 203 -18.51 15.04 -22.85
N TRP A 204 -17.49 14.91 -22.01
CA TRP A 204 -16.51 15.98 -21.79
C TRP A 204 -15.51 16.14 -22.92
N CYS A 205 -15.18 15.06 -23.63
CA CYS A 205 -14.28 15.07 -24.78
C CYS A 205 -14.92 14.33 -25.96
N PHE A 206 -14.54 14.71 -27.17
CA PHE A 206 -14.88 13.96 -28.37
C PHE A 206 -13.95 12.74 -28.48
N ASP A 207 -14.50 11.55 -28.28
CA ASP A 207 -13.76 10.29 -28.24
C ASP A 207 -14.17 9.34 -29.38
N GLU A 208 -13.51 8.17 -29.47
CA GLU A 208 -13.74 7.19 -30.53
C GLU A 208 -15.19 6.69 -30.55
N VAL A 209 -15.84 6.63 -29.39
CA VAL A 209 -17.26 6.26 -29.27
C VAL A 209 -18.16 7.36 -29.85
N SER A 210 -17.81 8.63 -29.63
CA SER A 210 -18.49 9.78 -30.23
C SER A 210 -18.33 9.80 -31.75
N LEU A 211 -17.11 9.54 -32.24
CA LEU A 211 -16.82 9.42 -33.66
C LEU A 211 -17.61 8.27 -34.30
N LEU A 212 -17.70 7.13 -33.60
CA LEU A 212 -18.46 5.97 -34.07
C LEU A 212 -19.96 6.27 -34.17
N ALA A 213 -20.55 6.90 -33.15
CA ALA A 213 -21.95 7.30 -33.17
C ALA A 213 -22.24 8.31 -34.30
N GLN A 214 -21.33 9.26 -34.53
CA GLN A 214 -21.46 10.22 -35.63
C GLN A 214 -21.43 9.52 -37.01
N LYS A 215 -20.48 8.59 -37.22
CA LYS A 215 -20.39 7.82 -38.46
C LYS A 215 -21.62 6.92 -38.66
N TYR A 216 -22.09 6.28 -37.60
CA TYR A 216 -23.31 5.47 -37.63
C TYR A 216 -24.53 6.31 -38.02
N ASN A 217 -24.75 7.45 -37.35
CA ASN A 217 -25.86 8.35 -37.68
C ASN A 217 -25.80 8.85 -39.13
N ARG A 218 -24.60 9.18 -39.62
CA ARG A 218 -24.41 9.58 -41.01
C ARG A 218 -24.76 8.45 -41.98
N SER A 219 -24.47 7.21 -41.63
CA SER A 219 -24.84 6.04 -42.43
C SER A 219 -26.35 5.83 -42.45
N VAL A 220 -27.02 5.93 -41.30
CA VAL A 220 -28.48 5.83 -41.20
C VAL A 220 -29.15 6.92 -42.04
N GLN A 221 -28.62 8.14 -42.00
CA GLN A 221 -29.14 9.24 -42.80
C GLN A 221 -29.01 8.96 -44.31
N LYS A 222 -27.85 8.50 -44.78
CA LYS A 222 -27.66 8.12 -46.19
C LYS A 222 -28.62 7.03 -46.66
N VAL A 223 -28.89 6.03 -45.81
CA VAL A 223 -29.85 4.96 -46.14
C VAL A 223 -31.26 5.53 -46.28
N ARG A 224 -31.67 6.44 -45.39
CA ARG A 224 -32.97 7.11 -45.48
C ARG A 224 -33.08 8.00 -46.72
N GLU A 225 -32.04 8.76 -47.05
CA GLU A 225 -31.99 9.59 -48.26
C GLU A 225 -32.14 8.73 -49.51
N HIS A 226 -31.41 7.62 -49.62
CA HIS A 226 -31.50 6.73 -50.77
C HIS A 226 -32.84 6.01 -50.89
N GLN A 227 -33.49 5.66 -49.77
CA GLN A 227 -34.84 5.12 -49.77
C GLN A 227 -35.87 6.14 -50.28
N ALA A 228 -35.77 7.40 -49.84
CA ALA A 228 -36.66 8.47 -50.30
C ALA A 228 -36.49 8.77 -51.80
N GLU A 229 -35.26 8.69 -52.32
CA GLU A 229 -35.00 8.78 -53.77
C GLU A 229 -35.70 7.66 -54.55
N LEU A 230 -35.57 6.41 -54.11
CA LEU A 230 -36.20 5.26 -54.75
C LEU A 230 -37.73 5.34 -54.73
N GLU A 231 -38.33 5.81 -53.64
CA GLU A 231 -39.78 6.04 -53.55
C GLU A 231 -40.22 7.13 -54.53
N ALA A 232 -39.48 8.24 -54.62
CA ALA A 232 -39.78 9.32 -55.56
C ALA A 232 -39.62 8.90 -57.03
N GLU A 233 -38.66 8.03 -57.35
CA GLU A 233 -38.50 7.44 -58.68
C GLU A 233 -39.64 6.48 -59.03
N ARG A 234 -40.04 5.62 -58.08
CA ARG A 234 -41.19 4.72 -58.25
C ARG A 234 -42.48 5.51 -58.52
N ASP A 235 -42.75 6.55 -57.73
CA ASP A 235 -43.95 7.36 -57.86
C ASP A 235 -43.97 8.11 -59.20
N LYS A 236 -42.82 8.59 -59.69
CA LYS A 236 -42.69 9.18 -61.04
C LYS A 236 -42.96 8.15 -62.14
N ALA A 237 -42.46 6.92 -62.00
CA ALA A 237 -42.69 5.85 -62.97
C ALA A 237 -44.17 5.42 -63.01
N GLU A 238 -44.86 5.37 -61.88
CA GLU A 238 -46.30 5.08 -61.82
C GLU A 238 -47.15 6.18 -62.47
N VAL A 239 -46.79 7.45 -62.27
CA VAL A 239 -47.47 8.57 -62.92
C VAL A 239 -47.20 8.60 -64.44
N ALA A 240 -46.01 8.22 -64.89
CA ALA A 240 -45.67 8.17 -66.32
C ALA A 240 -46.30 6.98 -67.07
N ASN A 241 -46.70 5.93 -66.35
CA ASN A 241 -47.33 4.73 -66.92
C ASN A 241 -48.88 4.80 -66.93
N ARG A 242 -49.45 5.93 -66.52
CA ARG A 242 -50.90 6.16 -66.40
C ARG A 242 -51.37 7.19 -67.42
#